data_AF-A0A8D2MKG7-F1
#
_entry.id   AF-A0A8D2MKG7-F1
#
_cell.length_a   1.000
_cell.length_b   1.000
_cell.length_c   1.000
_cell.angle_alpha   90.00
_cell.angle_beta   90.00
_cell.angle_gamma   90.00
#
_symmetry.space_group_name_H-M   'P 1'
#
loop_
_entity.id
_entity.type
_entity.pdbx_description
1 polymer ?
#
loop_
_entity_poly.entity_id
_entity_poly.type
_entity_poly.pdbx_seq_one_letter_code
_entity_poly.pdbx_strand_id
1 'polypeptide(L)'
;LHHGPSRTPPPLFQGKKAPCRPCSDTEVLLAVCTSDFVIRGSIQNVTNEAEEQESIIHVGVNKLYRQKSKVFQLTGESGNWRGQIKTLLECGVKPGDGDFLFTGRMHFGEARLGCAPRFKDFQRMYKEAKDKGLNPCEIGPD
;
A
#
# COMPACT_ATOMS: atom_id res chain seq x y z
N LEU A 1 -10.21 39.78 29.16
CA LEU A 1 -10.42 39.31 27.77
C LEU A 1 -9.06 38.90 27.20
N HIS A 2 -8.65 37.64 27.37
CA HIS A 2 -7.44 37.11 26.73
C HIS A 2 -7.85 36.00 25.76
N HIS A 3 -7.75 36.29 24.46
CA HIS A 3 -7.93 35.31 23.39
C HIS A 3 -6.68 34.43 23.33
N GLY A 4 -6.81 33.16 23.73
CA GLY A 4 -5.77 32.15 23.57
C GLY A 4 -5.57 31.75 22.11
N PRO A 5 -4.38 31.26 21.73
CA PRO A 5 -4.05 30.96 20.35
C PRO A 5 -4.91 29.81 19.81
N SER A 6 -5.50 30.04 18.64
CA SER A 6 -6.27 29.05 17.88
C SER A 6 -5.39 27.83 17.57
N ARG A 7 -5.67 26.70 18.22
CA ARG A 7 -5.15 25.38 17.82
C ARG A 7 -5.88 24.99 16.55
N THR A 8 -5.40 25.49 15.42
CA THR A 8 -5.72 24.86 14.13
C THR A 8 -5.06 23.48 14.14
N PRO A 9 -5.83 22.38 14.04
CA PRO A 9 -5.22 21.08 13.86
C PRO A 9 -4.40 21.08 12.55
N PRO A 10 -3.29 20.34 12.48
CA PRO A 10 -2.60 20.14 11.20
C PRO A 10 -3.63 19.62 10.19
N PRO A 11 -3.54 20.00 8.90
CA PRO A 11 -4.46 19.47 7.91
C PRO A 11 -4.39 17.94 7.98
N LEU A 12 -5.46 17.33 8.51
CA LEU A 12 -5.75 15.92 8.28
C LEU A 12 -5.65 15.76 6.78
N PHE A 13 -4.70 14.94 6.33
CA PHE A 13 -4.45 14.61 4.92
C PHE A 13 -5.79 14.53 4.20
N GLN A 14 -6.22 15.65 3.63
CA GLN A 14 -7.39 15.72 2.80
C GLN A 14 -7.07 14.75 1.70
N GLY A 15 -7.92 13.74 1.55
CA GLY A 15 -7.92 12.84 0.42
C GLY A 15 -8.24 13.63 -0.85
N LYS A 16 -7.38 14.58 -1.24
CA LYS A 16 -7.05 14.76 -2.63
C LYS A 16 -6.60 13.37 -3.05
N LYS A 17 -7.47 12.68 -3.77
CA LYS A 17 -7.11 11.50 -4.58
C LYS A 17 -5.70 11.76 -5.07
N ALA A 18 -4.71 11.06 -4.53
CA ALA A 18 -3.39 11.15 -5.10
C ALA A 18 -3.62 10.74 -6.56
N PRO A 19 -3.29 11.59 -7.55
CA PRO A 19 -3.43 11.20 -8.94
C PRO A 19 -2.76 9.84 -9.08
N CYS A 20 -3.27 8.99 -9.96
CA CYS A 20 -2.81 7.63 -10.18
C CYS A 20 -1.41 7.61 -10.79
N ARG A 21 -0.46 8.19 -10.06
CA ARG A 21 0.93 8.34 -10.39
C ARG A 21 1.69 7.23 -9.67
N PRO A 22 2.73 6.70 -10.31
CA PRO A 22 3.66 5.84 -9.60
C PRO A 22 4.31 6.63 -8.46
N CYS A 23 4.50 5.97 -7.32
CA CYS A 23 5.24 6.54 -6.20
C CYS A 23 6.72 6.68 -6.56
N SER A 24 7.34 7.78 -6.15
CA SER A 24 8.79 7.97 -6.26
C SER A 24 9.54 7.06 -5.27
N ASP A 25 10.82 6.83 -5.48
CA ASP A 25 11.64 5.94 -4.63
C ASP A 25 11.56 6.30 -3.15
N THR A 26 11.68 7.59 -2.82
CA THR A 26 11.56 8.09 -1.44
C THR A 26 10.15 7.88 -0.88
N GLU A 27 9.11 8.05 -1.71
CA GLU A 27 7.72 7.84 -1.30
C GLU A 27 7.46 6.37 -0.99
N VAL A 28 8.02 5.44 -1.79
CA VAL A 28 7.94 4.01 -1.53
C VAL A 28 8.60 3.65 -0.19
N LEU A 29 9.83 4.14 0.03
CA LEU A 29 10.57 3.86 1.26
C LEU A 29 9.84 4.41 2.50
N LEU A 30 9.27 5.61 2.40
CA LEU A 30 8.45 6.18 3.47
C LEU A 30 7.13 5.42 3.66
N ALA A 31 6.48 5.00 2.57
CA ALA A 31 5.22 4.27 2.63
C ALA A 31 5.38 2.94 3.37
N VAL A 32 6.51 2.25 3.22
CA VAL A 32 6.82 1.05 4.01
C VAL A 32 6.81 1.34 5.52
N CYS A 33 7.32 2.49 5.94
CA CYS A 33 7.38 2.89 7.34
C CYS A 33 6.01 3.28 7.91
N THR A 34 5.19 3.98 7.14
CA THR A 34 3.99 4.68 7.65
C THR A 34 2.69 3.97 7.32
N SER A 35 2.70 2.99 6.42
CA SER A 35 1.49 2.29 5.99
C SER A 35 0.92 1.38 7.08
N ASP A 36 -0.40 1.19 7.04
CA ASP A 36 -1.11 0.28 7.93
C ASP A 36 -0.92 -1.18 7.51
N PHE A 37 -0.65 -1.42 6.21
CA PHE A 37 -0.22 -2.71 5.70
C PHE A 37 0.94 -2.60 4.73
N VAL A 38 1.78 -3.62 4.72
CA VAL A 38 2.89 -3.82 3.78
C VAL A 38 2.95 -5.31 3.46
N ILE A 39 2.73 -5.66 2.19
CA ILE A 39 2.70 -7.05 1.73
C ILE A 39 3.44 -7.21 0.40
N ARG A 40 4.05 -8.37 0.19
CA ARG A 40 4.50 -8.84 -1.12
C ARG A 40 3.47 -9.82 -1.65
N GLY A 41 3.02 -9.62 -2.88
CA GLY A 41 2.05 -10.49 -3.51
C GLY A 41 1.93 -10.28 -5.01
N SER A 42 1.05 -11.06 -5.63
CA SER A 42 0.73 -11.00 -7.06
C SER A 42 -0.73 -10.63 -7.28
N ILE A 43 -1.00 -9.93 -8.39
CA ILE A 43 -2.37 -9.56 -8.78
C ILE A 43 -3.04 -10.76 -9.42
N GLN A 44 -3.98 -11.37 -8.70
CA GLN A 44 -4.73 -12.54 -9.19
C GLN A 44 -5.88 -12.12 -10.10
N ASN A 45 -6.60 -11.06 -9.72
CA ASN A 45 -7.70 -10.53 -10.50
C ASN A 45 -7.97 -9.05 -10.16
N VAL A 46 -8.66 -8.34 -11.05
CA VAL A 46 -9.14 -6.98 -10.80
C VAL A 46 -10.61 -6.90 -11.17
N THR A 47 -11.43 -6.42 -10.23
CA THR A 47 -12.86 -6.17 -10.42
C THR A 47 -13.11 -4.67 -10.38
N ASN A 48 -13.87 -4.14 -11.33
CA ASN A 48 -14.16 -2.71 -11.40
C ASN A 48 -15.60 -2.43 -10.96
N GLU A 49 -15.77 -1.66 -9.89
CA GLU A 49 -17.08 -1.25 -9.36
C GLU A 49 -17.37 0.17 -9.88
N ALA A 50 -17.98 0.25 -11.07
CA ALA A 50 -18.23 1.52 -11.75
C ALA A 50 -19.15 2.45 -10.95
N GLU A 51 -20.10 1.91 -10.20
CA GLU A 51 -21.02 2.69 -9.36
C GLU A 51 -20.29 3.40 -8.22
N GLU A 52 -19.32 2.73 -7.59
CA GLU A 52 -18.52 3.30 -6.49
C GLU A 52 -17.30 4.10 -6.99
N GLN A 53 -17.01 4.07 -8.29
CA GLN A 53 -15.78 4.59 -8.90
C GLN A 53 -14.51 3.95 -8.30
N GLU A 54 -14.61 2.66 -7.98
CA GLU A 54 -13.55 1.88 -7.34
C GLU A 54 -13.08 0.70 -8.19
N SER A 55 -11.88 0.22 -7.89
CA SER A 55 -11.34 -1.02 -8.43
C SER A 55 -10.80 -1.86 -7.30
N ILE A 56 -11.24 -3.11 -7.25
CA ILE A 56 -10.88 -4.10 -6.25
C ILE A 56 -9.80 -5.00 -6.84
N ILE A 57 -8.62 -4.96 -6.26
CA ILE A 57 -7.48 -5.78 -6.63
C ILE A 57 -7.49 -7.00 -5.71
N HIS A 58 -7.69 -8.18 -6.29
CA HIS A 58 -7.57 -9.45 -5.58
C HIS A 58 -6.11 -9.88 -5.59
N VAL A 59 -5.50 -9.95 -4.40
CA VAL A 59 -4.07 -10.20 -4.26
C VAL A 59 -3.84 -11.57 -3.61
N GLY A 60 -2.97 -12.37 -4.22
CA GLY A 60 -2.35 -13.52 -3.58
C GLY A 60 -1.14 -13.03 -2.80
N VAL A 61 -1.11 -13.26 -1.49
CA VAL A 61 -0.09 -12.72 -0.59
C VAL A 61 0.98 -13.78 -0.36
N ASN A 62 2.18 -13.49 -0.86
CA ASN A 62 3.35 -14.34 -0.67
C ASN A 62 4.02 -14.07 0.68
N LYS A 63 4.07 -12.80 1.10
CA LYS A 63 4.67 -12.40 2.38
C LYS A 63 3.96 -11.20 2.98
N LEU A 64 3.60 -11.31 4.26
CA LEU A 64 2.97 -10.27 5.04
C LEU A 64 4.02 -9.64 5.97
N TYR A 65 4.47 -8.42 5.68
CA TYR A 65 5.44 -7.72 6.52
C TYR A 65 4.77 -6.98 7.67
N ARG A 66 3.62 -6.36 7.39
CA ARG A 66 2.86 -5.57 8.35
C ARG A 66 1.37 -5.59 8.00
N GLN A 67 0.52 -5.73 9.00
CA GLN A 67 -0.89 -5.35 8.93
C GLN A 67 -1.37 -4.91 10.31
N LYS A 68 -2.04 -3.77 10.40
CA LYS A 68 -2.66 -3.30 11.66
C LYS A 68 -3.99 -4.00 11.97
N SER A 69 -4.74 -4.37 10.93
CA SER A 69 -6.01 -5.11 11.03
C SER A 69 -5.94 -6.40 10.20
N LYS A 70 -6.73 -7.41 10.56
CA LYS A 70 -6.74 -8.73 9.90
C LYS A 70 -7.56 -8.75 8.60
N VAL A 71 -7.16 -7.94 7.61
CA VAL A 71 -7.82 -7.87 6.29
C VAL A 71 -7.27 -8.90 5.31
N PHE A 72 -5.99 -9.28 5.46
CA PHE A 72 -5.41 -10.42 4.75
C PHE A 72 -5.55 -11.65 5.63
N GLN A 73 -6.09 -12.73 5.07
CA GLN A 73 -6.41 -13.95 5.82
C GLN A 73 -5.89 -15.17 5.08
N LEU A 74 -5.48 -16.17 5.85
CA LEU A 74 -5.16 -17.50 5.31
C LEU A 74 -6.43 -18.12 4.76
N THR A 75 -6.46 -18.46 3.48
CA THR A 75 -7.65 -19.07 2.86
C THR A 75 -7.43 -20.57 2.71
N GLY A 76 -8.17 -21.37 3.49
CA GLY A 76 -8.22 -22.84 3.36
C GLY A 76 -6.98 -23.61 3.81
N GLU A 77 -7.03 -24.94 3.62
CA GLU A 77 -6.02 -25.93 4.03
C GLU A 77 -4.68 -25.79 3.29
N SER A 78 -4.63 -25.01 2.21
CA SER A 78 -3.44 -24.79 1.37
C SER A 78 -2.50 -23.68 1.87
N GLY A 79 -2.83 -23.01 2.98
CA GLY A 79 -1.92 -22.07 3.65
C GLY A 79 -1.60 -20.80 2.87
N ASN A 80 -2.33 -20.50 1.79
CA ASN A 80 -2.09 -19.33 0.96
C ASN A 80 -2.85 -18.11 1.49
N TRP A 81 -2.15 -17.03 1.79
CA TRP A 81 -2.76 -15.78 2.24
C TRP A 81 -3.41 -15.07 1.04
N ARG A 82 -4.62 -14.55 1.22
CA ARG A 82 -5.33 -13.76 0.22
C ARG A 82 -5.91 -12.51 0.84
N GLY A 83 -6.17 -11.50 0.02
CA GLY A 83 -6.93 -10.33 0.43
C GLY A 83 -7.30 -9.45 -0.75
N GLN A 84 -8.02 -8.38 -0.42
CA GLN A 84 -8.53 -7.41 -1.38
C GLN A 84 -7.97 -6.03 -1.05
N ILE A 85 -7.57 -5.30 -2.08
CA ILE A 85 -7.11 -3.91 -1.96
C ILE A 85 -7.92 -3.05 -2.91
N LYS A 86 -8.56 -2.01 -2.39
CA LYS A 86 -9.32 -1.03 -3.15
C LYS A 86 -8.44 0.12 -3.64
N THR A 87 -8.68 0.56 -4.86
CA THR A 87 -8.10 1.78 -5.45
C THR A 87 -9.16 2.50 -6.30
N LEU A 88 -8.83 3.68 -6.83
CA LEU A 88 -9.72 4.44 -7.70
C LEU A 88 -9.81 3.82 -9.09
N LEU A 89 -11.00 3.83 -9.69
CA LEU A 89 -11.24 3.32 -11.03
C LEU A 89 -10.38 4.03 -12.09
N GLU A 90 -10.19 5.33 -11.94
CA GLU A 90 -9.37 6.16 -12.84
C GLU A 90 -7.89 5.73 -12.89
N CYS A 91 -7.42 4.92 -11.92
CA CYS A 91 -6.05 4.39 -11.93
C CYS A 91 -5.83 3.28 -12.95
N GLY A 92 -6.91 2.71 -13.50
CA GLY A 92 -6.82 1.74 -14.60
C GLY A 92 -5.93 0.54 -14.28
N VAL A 93 -5.96 0.05 -13.04
CA VAL A 93 -5.16 -1.10 -12.61
C VAL A 93 -5.57 -2.34 -13.42
N LYS A 94 -4.57 -3.09 -13.87
CA LYS A 94 -4.76 -4.29 -14.68
C LYS A 94 -4.09 -5.49 -14.00
N PRO A 95 -4.62 -6.70 -14.19
CA PRO A 95 -3.90 -7.91 -13.85
C PRO A 95 -2.58 -7.96 -14.64
N GLY A 96 -1.52 -8.44 -14.00
CA GLY A 96 -0.20 -8.48 -14.60
C GLY A 96 0.71 -9.46 -13.86
N ASP A 97 1.66 -10.00 -14.61
CA ASP A 97 2.61 -10.97 -14.07
C ASP A 97 3.68 -10.31 -13.18
N GLY A 98 4.08 -11.06 -12.15
CA GLY A 98 5.14 -10.73 -11.22
C GLY A 98 4.68 -10.34 -9.81
N ASP A 99 5.67 -10.18 -8.93
CA ASP A 99 5.46 -9.75 -7.56
C ASP A 99 5.48 -8.23 -7.43
N PHE A 100 4.58 -7.72 -6.60
CA PHE A 100 4.46 -6.31 -6.24
C PHE A 100 4.55 -6.15 -4.72
N LEU A 101 5.09 -5.02 -4.29
CA LEU A 101 5.02 -4.59 -2.90
C LEU A 101 3.81 -3.66 -2.75
N PHE A 102 2.76 -4.12 -2.08
CA PHE A 102 1.60 -3.29 -1.82
C PHE A 102 1.73 -2.63 -0.45
N THR A 103 1.61 -1.31 -0.43
CA THR A 103 1.55 -0.51 0.78
C THR A 103 0.29 0.34 0.76
N GLY A 104 -0.28 0.62 1.93
CA GLY A 104 -1.48 1.45 1.97
C GLY A 104 -2.05 1.65 3.36
N ARG A 105 -3.26 2.21 3.39
CA ARG A 105 -3.98 2.51 4.63
C ARG A 105 -5.18 1.61 4.80
N MET A 106 -5.57 1.38 6.04
CA MET A 106 -6.80 0.68 6.38
C MET A 106 -7.86 1.72 6.76
N HIS A 107 -9.03 1.62 6.15
CA HIS A 107 -10.14 2.52 6.40
C HIS A 107 -11.41 1.68 6.56
N PHE A 108 -12.03 1.73 7.74
CA PHE A 108 -13.23 0.94 8.08
C PHE A 108 -13.13 -0.57 7.77
N GLY A 109 -11.94 -1.17 7.96
CA GLY A 109 -11.72 -2.59 7.66
C GLY A 109 -11.42 -2.89 6.20
N GLU A 110 -11.37 -1.88 5.33
CA GLU A 110 -11.00 -2.00 3.93
C GLU A 110 -9.55 -1.57 3.71
N ALA A 111 -8.79 -2.35 2.93
CA ALA A 111 -7.45 -1.96 2.52
C ALA A 111 -7.51 -1.01 1.32
N ARG A 112 -6.92 0.17 1.44
CA ARG A 112 -6.82 1.19 0.38
C ARG A 112 -5.39 1.27 -0.12
N LEU A 113 -5.22 1.18 -1.43
CA LEU A 113 -3.92 1.22 -2.07
C LEU A 113 -3.24 2.58 -1.87
N GLY A 114 -1.97 2.56 -1.48
CA GLY A 114 -1.08 3.72 -1.45
C GLY A 114 -0.03 3.64 -2.57
N CYS A 115 0.92 2.72 -2.43
CA CYS A 115 1.96 2.45 -3.44
C CYS A 115 1.97 0.98 -3.82
N ALA A 116 2.30 0.69 -5.09
CA ALA A 116 2.38 -0.66 -5.64
C ALA A 116 3.57 -0.85 -6.61
N PRO A 117 4.82 -0.54 -6.22
CA PRO A 117 5.96 -0.83 -7.08
C PRO A 117 6.10 -2.34 -7.30
N ARG A 118 6.74 -2.74 -8.41
CA ARG A 118 7.20 -4.13 -8.56
C ARG A 118 8.23 -4.42 -7.48
N PHE A 119 8.25 -5.65 -6.98
CA PHE A 119 9.14 -6.04 -5.88
C PHE A 119 10.62 -5.90 -6.27
N LYS A 120 10.98 -6.20 -7.52
CA LYS A 120 12.35 -6.02 -8.05
C LYS A 120 12.81 -4.56 -8.00
N ASP A 121 11.92 -3.61 -8.30
CA ASP A 121 12.23 -2.19 -8.22
C ASP A 121 12.40 -1.76 -6.77
N PHE A 122 11.54 -2.24 -5.87
CA PHE A 122 11.69 -1.99 -4.43
C PHE A 122 13.03 -2.48 -3.88
N GLN A 123 13.46 -3.69 -4.23
CA GLN A 123 14.76 -4.22 -3.79
C GLN A 123 15.92 -3.33 -4.23
N ARG A 124 15.88 -2.80 -5.46
CA ARG A 124 16.88 -1.87 -5.98
C ARG A 124 16.88 -0.56 -5.17
N MET A 125 15.72 0.08 -5.02
CA MET A 125 15.55 1.33 -4.26
C MET A 125 15.99 1.18 -2.79
N TYR A 126 15.64 0.07 -2.14
CA TYR A 126 16.02 -0.21 -0.76
C TYR A 126 17.53 -0.38 -0.60
N LYS A 127 18.18 -1.10 -1.53
CA LYS A 127 19.64 -1.27 -1.54
C LYS A 127 20.34 0.08 -1.76
N GLU A 128 19.88 0.88 -2.71
CA GLU A 128 20.46 2.21 -2.98
C GLU A 128 20.32 3.16 -1.78
N ALA A 129 19.17 3.13 -1.09
CA ALA A 129 18.99 3.92 0.12
C ALA A 129 19.99 3.50 1.22
N LYS A 130 20.16 2.19 1.42
CA LYS A 130 21.11 1.64 2.38
C LYS A 130 22.56 2.02 2.04
N ASP A 131 22.92 1.95 0.75
CA ASP A 131 24.26 2.34 0.26
C ASP A 131 24.54 3.84 0.48
N LYS A 132 23.52 4.69 0.30
CA LYS A 132 23.58 6.13 0.59
C LYS A 132 23.58 6.47 2.09
N GLY A 133 23.61 5.47 2.97
CA GLY A 133 23.57 5.67 4.43
C GLY A 133 22.21 6.14 4.95
N LEU A 134 21.16 6.10 4.12
CA LEU A 134 19.80 6.26 4.61
C LEU A 134 19.40 4.96 5.33
N ASN A 135 18.68 5.08 6.43
CA ASN A 135 18.20 3.93 7.20
C ASN A 135 16.72 3.70 6.84
N PRO A 136 16.41 2.97 5.74
CA PRO A 136 15.03 2.64 5.42
C PRO A 136 14.46 1.70 6.48
N CYS A 137 13.14 1.76 6.72
CA CYS A 137 12.51 0.88 7.71
C CYS A 137 12.80 -0.59 7.43
N GLU A 138 13.11 -1.34 8.48
CA GLU A 138 13.42 -2.76 8.38
C GLU A 138 12.16 -3.57 8.10
N ILE A 139 11.96 -3.90 6.83
CA ILE A 139 11.09 -5.00 6.41
C ILE A 139 12.00 -6.07 5.82
N GLY A 140 12.11 -7.22 6.48
CA GLY A 140 13.12 -8.24 6.11
C GLY A 140 12.98 -8.64 4.63
N PRO A 141 13.91 -8.26 3.73
CA PRO A 141 13.71 -8.36 2.29
C PRO A 141 13.79 -9.78 1.71
N ASP A 142 13.73 -10.82 2.55
CA ASP A 142 13.87 -12.24 2.21
C ASP A 142 12.84 -12.70 1.16
#